data_AF-X0WAB4-F1
#
_entry.id   AF-X0WAB4-F1
#
_cell.length_a   1.000
_cell.length_b   1.000
_cell.length_c   1.000
_cell.angle_alpha   90.00
_cell.angle_beta   90.00
_cell.angle_gamma   90.00
#
_symmetry.space_group_name_H-M   'P 1'
#
loop_
_entity.id
_entity.type
_entity.pdbx_description
1 polymer ?
#
loop_
_entity_poly.entity_id
_entity_poly.type
_entity_poly.pdbx_seq_one_letter_code
_entity_poly.pdbx_strand_id
1 'polypeptide(L)'
;MAHKIKWTDITWNLAWGCLNGCKYCYAKSMAKRVGGKVATINNLNPEETQNLINFKPTFLPKNANKEFPNKPKRIFADSMSDIAYWKKEWIELLFEKANEYPQHTFQVLTKTPRNLIGYKFPVNIWVGITAENQENFEKRIEPLKQIQAKNKFISMEP
;
A
#
# COMPACT_ATOMS: atom_id res chain seq x y z
N MET A 1 -7.99 9.50 -16.39
CA MET A 1 -8.09 8.03 -16.46
C MET A 1 -7.17 7.44 -15.40
N ALA A 2 -7.70 6.65 -14.47
CA ALA A 2 -6.88 5.83 -13.58
C ALA A 2 -6.34 4.67 -14.42
N HIS A 3 -5.02 4.45 -14.45
CA HIS A 3 -4.45 3.29 -15.10
C HIS A 3 -4.98 2.04 -14.38
N LYS A 4 -5.68 1.16 -15.11
CA LYS A 4 -6.22 -0.08 -14.56
C LYS A 4 -5.06 -1.04 -14.29
N ILE A 5 -4.81 -1.33 -13.01
CA ILE A 5 -3.83 -2.32 -12.58
C ILE A 5 -4.43 -3.70 -12.86
N LYS A 6 -3.94 -4.39 -13.90
CA LYS A 6 -4.60 -5.59 -14.47
C LYS A 6 -4.74 -6.76 -13.50
N TRP A 7 -3.90 -6.85 -12.47
CA TRP A 7 -3.83 -7.98 -11.54
C TRP A 7 -4.69 -7.79 -10.28
N THR A 8 -5.34 -6.64 -10.11
CA THR A 8 -6.20 -6.32 -8.96
C THR A 8 -7.60 -5.92 -9.42
N ASP A 9 -8.61 -6.12 -8.58
CA ASP A 9 -10.00 -5.75 -8.88
C ASP A 9 -10.34 -4.35 -8.35
N ILE A 10 -9.82 -4.00 -7.17
CA ILE A 10 -10.10 -2.75 -6.46
C ILE A 10 -8.79 -2.16 -5.96
N THR A 11 -8.58 -0.87 -6.20
CA THR A 11 -7.56 -0.08 -5.49
C THR A 11 -8.19 0.60 -4.29
N TRP A 12 -7.60 0.42 -3.11
CA TRP A 12 -8.05 1.03 -1.87
C TRP A 12 -6.83 1.51 -1.08
N ASN A 13 -6.53 2.81 -1.09
CA ASN A 13 -5.36 3.31 -0.38
C ASN A 13 -5.72 3.69 1.06
N LEU A 14 -5.20 2.96 2.05
CA LEU A 14 -5.40 3.31 3.46
C LEU A 14 -4.51 4.49 3.88
N ALA A 15 -3.35 4.62 3.24
CA ALA A 15 -2.45 5.74 3.38
C ALA A 15 -1.94 6.21 2.02
N TRP A 16 -1.25 7.35 2.01
CA TRP A 16 -0.68 7.97 0.83
C TRP A 16 0.75 8.41 1.10
N GLY A 17 1.64 8.27 0.11
CA GLY A 17 3.04 8.66 0.24
C GLY A 17 3.97 7.54 0.70
N CYS A 18 5.25 7.70 0.41
CA CYS A 18 6.32 6.82 0.87
C CYS A 18 7.63 7.62 0.98
N LEU A 19 8.66 7.02 1.58
CA LEU A 19 9.97 7.65 1.74
C LEU A 19 11.04 7.06 0.82
N ASN A 20 10.64 6.23 -0.14
CA ASN A 20 11.55 5.72 -1.15
C ASN A 20 12.01 6.86 -2.08
N GLY A 21 13.31 6.94 -2.33
CA GLY A 21 13.93 7.96 -3.20
C GLY A 21 13.81 7.68 -4.71
N CYS A 22 12.72 7.06 -5.18
CA CYS A 22 12.57 6.64 -6.58
C CYS A 22 12.53 7.85 -7.53
N LYS A 23 13.46 7.90 -8.50
CA LYS A 23 13.57 9.01 -9.49
C LYS A 23 12.33 9.17 -10.38
N TYR A 24 11.71 8.06 -10.78
CA TYR A 24 10.58 8.03 -11.73
C TYR A 24 9.25 7.62 -11.09
N CYS A 25 9.03 7.99 -9.82
CA CYS A 25 7.82 7.59 -9.09
C CYS A 25 6.55 8.27 -9.66
N TYR A 26 5.73 7.50 -10.39
CA TYR A 26 4.44 8.00 -10.90
C TYR A 26 3.53 8.49 -9.76
N ALA A 27 3.56 7.82 -8.61
CA ALA A 27 2.69 8.13 -7.49
C ALA A 27 3.02 9.50 -6.85
N LYS A 28 4.30 9.88 -6.84
CA LYS A 28 4.75 11.22 -6.41
C LYS A 28 4.23 12.33 -7.33
N SER A 29 4.29 12.12 -8.64
CA SER A 29 3.73 13.06 -9.62
C SER A 29 2.20 13.15 -9.50
N MET A 30 1.53 12.02 -9.27
CA MET A 30 0.09 11.98 -9.02
C MET A 30 -0.29 12.72 -7.74
N ALA A 31 0.48 12.57 -6.66
CA ALA A 31 0.24 13.26 -5.39
C ALA A 31 0.25 14.78 -5.55
N LYS A 32 1.20 15.33 -6.33
CA LYS A 32 1.19 16.76 -6.67
C LYS A 32 -0.06 17.18 -7.44
N ARG A 33 -0.54 16.33 -8.35
CA ARG A 33 -1.67 16.64 -9.24
C ARG A 33 -3.03 16.55 -8.55
N VAL A 34 -3.26 15.51 -7.73
CA VAL A 34 -4.59 15.21 -7.16
C VAL A 34 -4.63 15.29 -5.64
N GLY A 35 -3.50 15.52 -4.98
CA GLY A 35 -3.38 15.44 -3.53
C GLY A 35 -4.32 16.37 -2.78
N GLY A 36 -4.48 17.62 -3.24
CA GLY A 36 -5.44 18.56 -2.64
C GLY A 36 -6.88 18.05 -2.66
N LYS A 37 -7.30 17.41 -3.77
CA LYS A 37 -8.63 16.78 -3.86
C LYS A 37 -8.76 15.58 -2.92
N VAL A 38 -7.73 14.73 -2.86
CA VAL A 38 -7.73 13.57 -1.94
C VAL A 38 -7.79 14.02 -0.48
N ALA A 39 -7.04 15.06 -0.13
CA ALA A 39 -7.03 15.65 1.19
C ALA A 39 -8.40 16.23 1.57
N THR A 40 -9.04 16.96 0.65
CA THR A 40 -10.40 17.49 0.84
C THR A 40 -11.41 16.35 1.08
N ILE A 41 -11.37 15.30 0.26
CA ILE A 41 -12.24 14.13 0.43
C ILE A 41 -12.03 13.51 1.81
N ASN A 42 -10.79 13.44 2.28
CA ASN A 42 -10.43 12.83 3.57
C ASN A 42 -10.53 13.78 4.77
N ASN A 43 -11.01 15.01 4.59
CA ASN A 43 -11.06 16.04 5.65
C ASN A 43 -9.70 16.24 6.36
N LEU A 44 -8.60 16.19 5.61
CA LEU A 44 -7.27 16.39 6.18
C LEU A 44 -7.04 17.85 6.57
N ASN A 45 -6.27 18.06 7.64
CA ASN A 45 -5.87 19.41 8.05
C ASN A 45 -4.81 20.00 7.08
N PRO A 46 -4.46 21.29 7.20
CA PRO A 46 -3.49 21.92 6.29
C PRO A 46 -2.11 21.26 6.27
N GLU A 47 -1.60 20.81 7.42
CA GLU A 47 -0.30 20.14 7.51
C GLU A 47 -0.32 18.76 6.82
N GLU A 48 -1.34 17.95 7.11
CA GLU A 48 -1.57 16.66 6.48
C GLU A 48 -1.76 16.79 4.97
N THR A 49 -2.48 17.83 4.53
CA THR A 49 -2.66 18.16 3.12
C THR A 49 -1.30 18.42 2.45
N GLN A 50 -0.45 19.22 3.09
CA GLN A 50 0.87 19.52 2.56
C GLN A 50 1.79 18.29 2.56
N ASN A 51 1.71 17.46 3.59
CA ASN A 51 2.42 16.18 3.67
C ASN A 51 2.01 15.25 2.53
N LEU A 52 0.71 15.08 2.30
CA LEU A 52 0.16 14.26 1.23
C LEU A 52 0.62 14.74 -0.16
N ILE A 53 0.51 16.05 -0.44
CA ILE A 53 0.94 16.66 -1.72
C ILE A 53 2.45 16.48 -1.93
N ASN A 54 3.24 16.59 -0.86
CA ASN A 54 4.69 16.34 -0.88
C ASN A 54 5.06 14.85 -0.85
N PHE A 55 4.07 13.96 -0.92
CA PHE A 55 4.21 12.51 -0.93
C PHE A 55 4.86 11.92 0.33
N LYS A 56 4.72 12.62 1.47
CA LYS A 56 5.07 12.10 2.79
C LYS A 56 3.95 11.15 3.28
N PRO A 57 4.28 10.06 3.99
CA PRO A 57 3.30 9.12 4.54
C PRO A 57 2.20 9.85 5.32
N THR A 58 0.96 9.71 4.86
CA THR A 58 -0.23 10.40 5.39
C THR A 58 -1.40 9.43 5.40
N PHE A 59 -2.10 9.32 6.52
CA PHE A 59 -3.28 8.47 6.67
C PHE A 59 -4.50 9.03 5.94
N LEU A 60 -5.39 8.15 5.44
CA LEU A 60 -6.63 8.55 4.75
C LEU A 60 -7.85 8.07 5.55
N PRO A 61 -8.34 8.86 6.53
CA PRO A 61 -9.34 8.41 7.50
C PRO A 61 -10.69 8.05 6.88
N LYS A 62 -11.14 8.73 5.82
CA LYS A 62 -12.42 8.34 5.19
C LYS A 62 -12.30 7.04 4.40
N ASN A 63 -11.09 6.73 3.89
CA ASN A 63 -10.88 5.46 3.21
C ASN A 63 -10.90 4.28 4.20
N ALA A 64 -10.57 4.49 5.47
CA ALA A 64 -10.69 3.45 6.51
C ALA A 64 -12.11 2.92 6.67
N ASN A 65 -13.12 3.76 6.41
CA ASN A 65 -14.54 3.40 6.53
C ASN A 65 -15.10 2.70 5.29
N LYS A 66 -14.25 2.35 4.31
CA LYS A 66 -14.71 1.70 3.09
C LYS A 66 -15.28 0.31 3.40
N GLU A 67 -16.51 0.10 2.98
CA GLU A 67 -17.11 -1.23 2.89
C GLU A 67 -16.77 -1.89 1.55
N PHE A 68 -16.60 -3.22 1.58
CA PHE A 68 -16.28 -4.01 0.39
C PHE A 68 -17.46 -4.90 -0.02
N PRO A 69 -17.60 -5.22 -1.33
CA PRO A 69 -18.73 -6.01 -1.81
C PRO A 69 -18.67 -7.47 -1.32
N ASN A 70 -19.81 -8.16 -1.28
CA ASN A 70 -19.84 -9.58 -0.85
C ASN A 70 -19.07 -10.54 -1.79
N LYS A 71 -18.96 -10.22 -3.09
CA LYS A 71 -18.26 -11.09 -4.06
C LYS A 71 -16.74 -11.01 -3.83
N PRO A 72 -16.00 -12.12 -3.84
CA PRO A 72 -14.54 -12.11 -3.72
C PRO A 72 -13.85 -11.11 -4.68
N LYS A 73 -12.86 -10.39 -4.15
CA LYS A 73 -12.07 -9.37 -4.84
C LYS A 73 -10.61 -9.44 -4.40
N ARG A 74 -9.72 -9.08 -5.32
CA ARG A 74 -8.36 -8.69 -5.03
C ARG A 74 -8.31 -7.19 -4.80
N ILE A 75 -7.81 -6.77 -3.64
CA ILE A 75 -7.82 -5.39 -3.19
C ILE A 75 -6.37 -4.95 -2.99
N PHE A 76 -5.89 -4.01 -3.80
CA PHE A 76 -4.55 -3.45 -3.64
C PHE A 76 -4.58 -2.25 -2.69
N ALA A 77 -3.98 -2.44 -1.51
CA ALA A 77 -4.17 -1.59 -0.34
C ALA A 77 -3.24 -0.36 -0.26
N ASP A 78 -2.15 -0.35 -1.03
CA ASP A 78 -1.07 0.62 -0.90
C ASP A 78 -0.53 1.13 -2.25
N SER A 79 -1.36 1.14 -3.30
CA SER A 79 -0.97 1.61 -4.65
C SER A 79 -0.33 3.01 -4.71
N MET A 80 -0.67 3.88 -3.75
CA MET A 80 -0.21 5.27 -3.65
C MET A 80 0.69 5.49 -2.43
N SER A 81 1.21 4.41 -1.84
CA SER A 81 2.08 4.44 -0.67
C SER A 81 3.05 3.26 -0.69
N ASP A 82 3.75 3.03 0.40
CA ASP A 82 4.48 1.78 0.64
C ASP A 82 4.26 1.41 2.11
N ILE A 83 3.67 0.23 2.35
CA ILE A 83 3.28 -0.23 3.69
C ILE A 83 4.44 -0.22 4.70
N ALA A 84 5.70 -0.32 4.26
CA ALA A 84 6.86 -0.27 5.13
C ALA A 84 7.08 1.07 5.83
N TYR A 85 6.40 2.14 5.39
CA TYR A 85 6.42 3.46 6.03
C TYR A 85 5.10 3.81 6.72
N TRP A 86 4.18 2.85 6.82
CA TRP A 86 2.96 3.04 7.57
C TRP A 86 3.26 2.98 9.06
N LYS A 87 2.51 3.76 9.83
CA LYS A 87 2.51 3.60 11.28
C LYS A 87 1.84 2.28 11.65
N LYS A 88 2.20 1.75 12.82
CA LYS A 88 1.73 0.45 13.30
C LYS A 88 0.20 0.38 13.31
N GLU A 89 -0.46 1.43 13.78
CA GLU A 89 -1.92 1.52 13.86
C GLU A 89 -2.61 1.44 12.48
N TRP A 90 -1.95 1.85 11.40
CA TRP A 90 -2.50 1.72 10.05
C TRP A 90 -2.38 0.28 9.53
N ILE A 91 -1.30 -0.41 9.88
CA ILE A 91 -1.10 -1.83 9.55
C ILE A 91 -2.11 -2.69 10.33
N GLU A 92 -2.35 -2.38 11.59
CA GLU A 92 -3.36 -3.05 12.43
C GLU A 92 -4.76 -2.87 11.85
N LEU A 93 -5.12 -1.67 11.40
CA LEU A 93 -6.39 -1.42 10.73
C LEU A 93 -6.54 -2.17 9.39
N LEU A 94 -5.45 -2.32 8.62
CA LEU A 94 -5.46 -3.21 7.46
C LEU A 94 -5.76 -4.65 7.86
N PHE A 95 -5.21 -5.12 8.99
CA PHE A 95 -5.47 -6.48 9.49
C PHE A 95 -6.92 -6.65 9.94
N GLU A 96 -7.47 -5.66 10.63
CA GLU A 96 -8.89 -5.62 11.01
C GLU A 96 -9.79 -5.73 9.78
N LYS A 97 -9.52 -4.93 8.74
CA LYS A 97 -10.27 -5.02 7.48
C LYS A 97 -10.10 -6.36 6.77
N ALA A 98 -8.92 -6.94 6.81
CA ALA A 98 -8.70 -8.28 6.25
C ALA A 98 -9.51 -9.35 6.99
N ASN A 99 -9.65 -9.23 8.31
CA ASN A 99 -10.44 -10.15 9.13
C ASN A 99 -11.96 -9.91 8.99
N GLU A 100 -12.40 -8.67 8.81
CA GLU A 100 -13.81 -8.30 8.57
C GLU A 100 -14.30 -8.84 7.21
N TYR A 101 -13.41 -8.88 6.21
CA TYR A 101 -13.73 -9.35 4.85
C TYR A 101 -12.87 -10.56 4.44
N PRO A 102 -13.05 -11.74 5.07
CA PRO A 102 -12.20 -12.91 4.84
C PRO A 102 -12.31 -13.49 3.43
N GLN A 103 -13.39 -13.18 2.71
CA GLN A 103 -13.61 -13.57 1.31
C GLN A 103 -12.74 -12.78 0.31
N HIS A 104 -12.07 -11.72 0.74
CA HIS A 104 -11.21 -10.90 -0.10
C HIS A 104 -9.74 -11.24 0.08
N THR A 105 -8.98 -11.04 -0.99
CA THR A 105 -7.53 -11.04 -0.94
C THR A 105 -7.04 -9.59 -0.91
N PHE A 106 -6.42 -9.19 0.18
CA PHE A 106 -5.72 -7.90 0.26
C PHE A 106 -4.30 -8.08 -0.25
N GLN A 107 -3.79 -7.11 -1.00
CA GLN A 107 -2.46 -7.12 -1.59
C GLN A 107 -1.74 -5.86 -1.14
N VAL A 108 -0.49 -6.00 -0.72
CA VAL A 108 0.41 -4.89 -0.38
C VAL A 108 1.76 -5.08 -1.03
N LEU A 109 2.43 -3.98 -1.38
CA LEU A 109 3.73 -3.98 -2.04
C LEU A 109 4.70 -3.05 -1.31
N THR A 110 5.93 -3.53 -1.13
CA THR A 110 6.99 -2.72 -0.52
C THR A 110 8.32 -2.82 -1.27
N LYS A 111 9.09 -1.74 -1.22
CA LYS A 111 10.52 -1.72 -1.60
C LYS A 111 11.43 -1.87 -0.39
N THR A 112 10.88 -1.89 0.82
CA THR A 112 11.60 -1.97 2.11
C THR A 112 11.06 -3.10 2.99
N PRO A 113 11.11 -4.36 2.54
CA PRO A 113 10.51 -5.51 3.23
C PRO A 113 11.05 -5.76 4.65
N ARG A 114 12.26 -5.28 4.98
CA ARG A 114 12.84 -5.42 6.33
C ARG A 114 11.97 -4.79 7.42
N ASN A 115 11.26 -3.70 7.12
CA ASN A 115 10.40 -3.01 8.09
C ASN A 115 9.13 -3.80 8.43
N LEU A 116 8.80 -4.83 7.65
CA LEU A 116 7.64 -5.69 7.86
C LEU A 116 8.00 -6.98 8.62
N ILE A 117 9.28 -7.20 8.94
CA ILE A 117 9.70 -8.33 9.76
C ILE A 117 9.16 -8.13 11.19
N GLY A 118 8.57 -9.19 11.75
CA GLY A 118 7.93 -9.18 13.07
C GLY A 118 6.41 -9.02 13.02
N TYR A 119 5.84 -8.56 11.89
CA TYR A 119 4.38 -8.57 11.70
C TYR A 119 3.89 -9.96 11.30
N LYS A 120 2.75 -10.36 11.87
CA LYS A 120 2.02 -11.58 11.53
C LYS A 120 0.80 -11.20 10.67
N PHE A 121 0.94 -11.33 9.36
CA PHE A 121 -0.10 -10.96 8.42
C PHE A 121 -1.24 -11.99 8.41
N PRO A 122 -2.51 -11.56 8.42
CA PRO A 122 -3.65 -12.43 8.17
C PRO A 122 -3.50 -13.24 6.89
N VAL A 123 -4.10 -14.44 6.84
CA VAL A 123 -3.91 -15.41 5.76
C VAL A 123 -4.35 -14.91 4.38
N ASN A 124 -5.27 -13.96 4.35
CA ASN A 124 -5.81 -13.34 3.16
C ASN A 124 -5.12 -12.01 2.78
N ILE A 125 -4.01 -11.65 3.45
CA ILE A 125 -3.12 -10.60 2.99
C ILE A 125 -1.93 -11.21 2.26
N TRP A 126 -1.76 -10.80 1.02
CA TRP A 126 -0.60 -11.12 0.18
C TRP A 126 0.41 -9.99 0.33
N VAL A 127 1.61 -10.32 0.77
CA VAL A 127 2.70 -9.35 0.94
C VAL A 127 3.70 -9.52 -0.17
N GLY A 128 3.93 -8.47 -0.97
CA GLY A 128 4.87 -8.55 -2.07
C GLY A 128 5.97 -7.52 -2.00
N ILE A 129 7.02 -7.79 -2.78
CA ILE A 129 8.08 -6.83 -3.06
C ILE A 129 7.95 -6.33 -4.50
N THR A 130 8.35 -5.09 -4.72
CA THR A 130 8.63 -4.62 -6.08
C THR A 130 10.07 -4.97 -6.44
N ALA A 131 10.33 -5.38 -7.68
CA ALA A 131 11.66 -5.59 -8.24
C ALA A 131 11.75 -4.90 -9.61
N GLU A 132 12.57 -3.85 -9.69
CA GLU A 132 12.79 -3.07 -10.92
C GLU A 132 14.03 -3.55 -11.69
N ASN A 133 14.88 -4.37 -11.06
CA ASN A 133 16.04 -5.01 -11.67
C ASN A 133 16.49 -6.18 -10.77
N GLN A 134 17.46 -6.95 -11.27
CA GLN A 134 18.02 -8.11 -10.57
C GLN A 134 18.61 -7.75 -9.19
N GLU A 135 19.36 -6.64 -9.11
CA GLU A 135 19.99 -6.19 -7.88
C GLU A 135 18.96 -5.88 -6.78
N ASN A 136 17.88 -5.18 -7.12
CA ASN A 136 16.80 -4.85 -6.19
C ASN A 136 16.01 -6.11 -5.78
N PHE A 137 15.83 -7.07 -6.70
CA PHE A 137 15.23 -8.36 -6.38
C PHE A 137 16.07 -9.09 -5.30
N GLU A 138 17.36 -9.25 -5.53
CA GLU A 138 18.28 -9.94 -4.61
C GLU A 138 18.33 -9.27 -3.23
N LYS A 139 18.31 -7.94 -3.19
CA LYS A 139 18.28 -7.16 -1.94
C LYS A 139 17.00 -7.35 -1.12
N ARG A 140 15.89 -7.66 -1.78
CA ARG A 140 14.54 -7.64 -1.18
C ARG A 140 13.96 -9.03 -0.94
N ILE A 141 14.41 -10.05 -1.68
CA ILE A 141 13.89 -11.41 -1.57
C ILE A 141 14.18 -12.06 -0.21
N GLU A 142 15.38 -11.86 0.34
CA GLU A 142 15.75 -12.46 1.63
C GLU A 142 14.92 -11.90 2.80
N PRO A 143 14.73 -10.57 2.95
CA PRO A 143 13.77 -10.06 3.94
C PRO A 143 12.33 -10.50 3.69
N LEU A 144 11.88 -10.59 2.43
CA LEU A 144 10.52 -11.07 2.11
C LEU A 144 10.28 -12.50 2.63
N LYS A 145 11.28 -13.39 2.52
CA LYS A 145 11.19 -14.75 3.08
C LYS A 145 10.95 -14.74 4.58
N GLN A 146 11.50 -13.78 5.31
CA GLN A 146 11.40 -13.66 6.78
C GLN A 146 10.06 -13.08 7.26
N ILE A 147 9.29 -12.40 6.41
CA ILE A 147 7.97 -11.85 6.78
C ILE A 147 7.00 -13.00 7.07
N GLN A 148 6.22 -12.91 8.16
CA GLN A 148 5.20 -13.91 8.48
C GLN A 148 3.90 -13.61 7.73
N ALA A 149 3.86 -13.99 6.45
CA ALA A 149 2.69 -13.91 5.58
C ALA A 149 2.51 -15.23 4.83
N LYS A 150 1.27 -15.75 4.75
CA LYS A 150 0.98 -17.03 4.08
C LYS A 150 1.27 -16.97 2.59
N ASN A 151 0.92 -15.86 1.94
CA ASN A 151 1.10 -15.65 0.52
C ASN A 151 2.07 -14.49 0.31
N LYS A 152 3.12 -14.74 -0.47
CA LYS A 152 4.12 -13.74 -0.84
C LYS A 152 4.24 -13.69 -2.35
N PHE A 153 4.52 -12.51 -2.90
CA PHE A 153 4.66 -12.36 -4.35
C PHE A 153 5.71 -11.32 -4.72
N ILE A 154 6.09 -11.33 -5.99
CA ILE A 154 7.05 -10.38 -6.55
C ILE A 154 6.33 -9.64 -7.68
N SER A 155 6.31 -8.32 -7.60
CA SER A 155 5.90 -7.45 -8.70
C SER A 155 7.14 -7.06 -9.47
N MET A 156 7.33 -7.64 -10.65
CA MET A 156 8.42 -7.30 -11.56
C MET A 156 8.00 -6.12 -12.43
N GLU A 157 8.70 -4.99 -12.30
CA GLU A 157 8.55 -3.86 -13.22
C GLU A 157 9.46 -4.09 -14.45
N PRO A 158 9.03 -3.72 -15.67
CA PRO A 158 9.85 -3.82 -16.88
C PRO A 158 11.11 -2.95 -16.83
#